data_AF-A0A821D7R4-F1
#
_entry.id   AF-A0A821D7R4-F1
#
_cell.length_a   1.000
_cell.length_b   1.000
_cell.length_c   1.000
_cell.angle_alpha   90.00
_cell.angle_beta   90.00
_cell.angle_gamma   90.00
#
_symmetry.space_group_name_H-M   'P 1'
#
loop_
_entity.id
_entity.type
_entity.pdbx_description
1 polymer ?
#
loop_
_entity_poly.entity_id
_entity_poly.type
_entity_poly.pdbx_seq_one_letter_code
_entity_poly.pdbx_strand_id
1 'polypeptide(L)' 'MLQPGGEALARQIHELCNRAWYEGTILEEWGKSILVPIPKKGDLSECANYRTISLINHTGK' A
#
# COMPACT_ATOMS: atom_id res chain seq x y z
N MET A 1 9.64 12.19 -10.80
CA MET A 1 8.55 12.08 -11.79
C MET A 1 8.92 10.96 -12.74
N LEU A 2 8.10 9.92 -12.87
CA LEU A 2 8.31 8.86 -13.86
C LEU A 2 7.99 9.41 -15.26
N GLN A 3 8.84 9.12 -16.25
CA GLN A 3 8.56 9.51 -17.64
C GLN A 3 7.37 8.69 -18.17
N PRO A 4 6.48 9.27 -18.99
CA PRO A 4 5.38 8.51 -19.57
C PRO A 4 5.93 7.48 -20.57
N GLY A 5 5.83 6.19 -20.23
CA GLY A 5 6.34 5.09 -21.06
C GLY A 5 5.50 4.76 -22.30
N GLY A 6 4.53 5.62 -22.65
CA GLY A 6 3.68 5.46 -23.83
C GLY A 6 2.76 4.24 -23.80
N GLU A 7 2.09 3.98 -24.93
CA GLU A 7 1.11 2.90 -25.07
C GLU A 7 1.70 1.50 -24.91
N ALA A 8 2.98 1.33 -25.30
CA ALA A 8 3.66 0.04 -25.16
C ALA A 8 3.80 -0.37 -23.69
N LEU A 9 4.21 0.56 -22.82
CA LEU A 9 4.28 0.30 -21.39
C LEU A 9 2.87 0.10 -20.79
N ALA A 10 1.88 0.89 -21.22
CA ALA A 10 0.50 0.74 -20.74
C ALA A 10 -0.05 -0.67 -21.02
N ARG A 11 0.20 -1.21 -22.22
CA ARG A 11 -0.21 -2.57 -22.58
C ARG A 11 0.46 -3.64 -21.71
N GLN A 12 1.77 -3.51 -21.47
CA GLN A 12 2.50 -4.45 -20.63
C GLN A 12 2.04 -4.42 -19.17
N ILE A 13 1.76 -3.24 -18.63
CA ILE A 13 1.20 -3.11 -17.28
C ILE A 13 -0.19 -3.75 -17.23
N HIS A 14 -1.04 -3.50 -18.22
CA HIS A 14 -2.38 -4.10 -18.30
C HIS A 14 -2.34 -5.64 -18.34
N GLU A 15 -1.46 -6.22 -19.17
CA GLU A 15 -1.25 -7.67 -19.23
C GLU A 15 -0.77 -8.23 -17.89
N LEU A 16 0.18 -7.55 -17.23
CA LEU A 16 0.69 -7.94 -15.91
C LEU A 16 -0.42 -7.92 -14.84
N CYS A 17 -1.23 -6.87 -14.80
CA CYS A 17 -2.34 -6.74 -13.86
C CYS A 17 -3.39 -7.85 -14.07
N ASN A 18 -3.75 -8.14 -15.32
CA ASN A 18 -4.69 -9.21 -15.62
C ASN A 18 -4.15 -10.57 -15.20
N ARG A 19 -2.88 -10.85 -15.47
CA ARG A 19 -2.24 -12.10 -15.03
C ARG A 19 -2.25 -12.24 -13.51
N ALA A 20 -1.84 -11.19 -12.79
CA ALA A 20 -1.90 -11.16 -11.32
C ALA A 20 -3.31 -11.43 -10.78
N TRP A 21 -4.34 -10.87 -11.43
CA TRP A 21 -5.74 -11.10 -11.07
C TRP A 21 -6.17 -12.56 -11.27
N TYR A 22 -5.88 -13.15 -12.44
CA TYR A 22 -6.27 -14.53 -12.74
C TYR A 22 -5.52 -15.57 -11.92
N GLU A 23 -4.24 -15.34 -11.67
CA GLU A 23 -3.39 -16.25 -10.87
C GLU A 23 -3.57 -16.04 -9.37
N GLY A 24 -4.23 -14.95 -8.94
CA GLY A 24 -4.34 -14.57 -7.53
C GLY A 24 -2.99 -14.20 -6.90
N THR A 25 -1.98 -13.93 -7.72
CA THR A 25 -0.62 -13.62 -7.29
C THR A 25 -0.42 -12.10 -7.26
N ILE A 26 -0.26 -11.55 -6.06
CA ILE A 26 0.14 -10.15 -5.86
C ILE A 26 1.55 -10.13 -5.26
N LEU A 27 2.30 -9.06 -5.49
CA LEU A 27 3.54 -8.84 -4.77
C LEU A 27 3.23 -8.78 -3.28
N GLU A 28 3.87 -9.63 -2.47
CA GLU A 28 3.63 -9.72 -1.03
C GLU A 28 3.71 -8.35 -0.34
N GLU A 29 4.63 -7.50 -0.82
CA GLU A 29 4.83 -6.13 -0.35
C GLU A 29 3.63 -5.20 -0.55
N TRP A 30 2.72 -5.48 -1.48
CA TRP A 30 1.52 -4.67 -1.71
C TRP A 30 0.45 -4.91 -0.65
N GLY A 31 0.48 -6.05 0.04
CA GLY A 31 -0.40 -6.36 1.17
C GLY A 31 0.17 -5.96 2.53
N LYS A 32 1.44 -5.53 2.58
CA LYS A 32 2.11 -5.15 3.82
C LYS A 32 1.80 -3.71 4.20
N SER A 33 1.56 -3.51 5.49
CA SER A 33 1.48 -2.18 6.07
C SER A 33 2.15 -2.12 7.43
N ILE A 34 2.72 -0.97 7.75
CA ILE A 34 3.32 -0.72 9.06
C ILE A 34 2.27 -0.04 9.92
N LEU A 35 1.91 -0.67 11.04
CA LEU A 35 1.00 -0.08 12.02
C LEU A 35 1.79 0.85 12.93
N VAL A 36 1.41 2.13 12.96
CA VAL A 36 2.05 3.14 13.79
C VAL A 36 1.01 3.73 14.75
N PRO A 37 1.15 3.55 16.08
CA PRO A 37 0.30 4.22 17.05
C PRO A 37 0.71 5.70 17.15
N ILE A 38 -0.26 6.60 17.00
CA ILE A 38 -0.11 8.04 17.21
C ILE A 38 -0.77 8.41 18.54
N PRO A 39 -0.05 9.05 19.47
CA PRO A 39 -0.64 9.50 20.72
C PRO A 39 -1.69 10.59 20.48
N LYS A 40 -2.81 10.49 21.19
CA LYS A 40 -3.84 11.53 21.33
C LYS A 40 -3.60 12.28 22.64
N LYS A 41 -4.34 13.38 22.82
CA LYS A 41 -4.40 14.08 24.12
C LYS A 41 -5.03 13.16 25.18
N GLY A 42 -4.37 13.01 26.32
CA GLY A 42 -4.81 12.15 27.42
C GLY A 42 -3.62 11.57 28.18
N ASP A 43 -3.88 10.59 29.04
CA ASP A 43 -2.82 9.82 29.68
C ASP A 43 -2.20 8.85 28.67
N LEU A 44 -0.88 8.92 28.48
CA LEU A 44 -0.12 8.06 27.56
C LEU A 44 0.07 6.64 28.09
N SER A 45 -0.28 6.38 29.35
CA SER A 45 -0.34 5.03 29.93
C SER A 45 -1.58 4.24 29.47
N GLU A 46 -2.64 4.94 29.02
CA GLU A 46 -3.88 4.32 28.58
C GLU A 46 -3.88 4.03 27.08
N CYS A 47 -4.04 2.76 26.69
CA CYS A 47 -4.08 2.35 25.28
C CYS A 47 -5.17 3.06 24.44
N ALA A 48 -6.29 3.44 25.06
CA ALA A 48 -7.39 4.14 24.39
C ALA A 48 -6.98 5.53 23.83
N ASN A 49 -5.93 6.13 24.42
CA ASN A 49 -5.39 7.42 24.02
C ASN A 49 -4.42 7.31 22.84
N TYR A 50 -4.35 6.18 22.15
CA TYR A 50 -3.62 6.04 20.89
C TYR A 50 -4.59 5.88 19.71
N ARG A 51 -4.19 6.41 18.54
CA ARG A 51 -4.81 6.12 17.25
C ARG A 51 -3.81 5.35 16.39
N THR A 52 -4.14 4.14 16.01
CA THR A 52 -3.32 3.40 15.03
C THR A 52 -3.56 3.98 13.63
N ILE A 53 -2.49 4.27 12.91
CA ILE A 53 -2.51 4.49 11.46
C ILE A 53 -1.79 3.33 10.76
N SER A 54 -2.16 3.09 9.51
CA SER A 54 -1.50 2.13 8.64
C SER A 54 -0.69 2.91 7.60
N LEU A 55 0.62 2.67 7.55
CA LEU A 55 1.49 3.16 6.49
C LEU A 55 1.56 2.10 5.41
N ILE A 56 1.02 2.43 4.24
CA ILE A 56 1.06 1.57 3.05
C ILE A 56 2.19 1.99 2.13
N ASN A 57 2.74 1.03 1.37
CA ASN A 57 3.70 1.34 0.32
C ASN A 57 3.04 2.23 -0.74
N HIS A 58 3.80 3.15 -1.34
CA HIS A 58 3.36 3.93 -2.49
C HIS A 58 2.88 3.08 -3.65
N THR A 59 3.43 1.88 -3.84
CA THR A 59 2.98 0.94 -4.88
C THR A 59 1.68 0.21 -4.54
N GLY A 60 1.25 0.24 -3.27
CA GLY A 60 -0.02 -0.34 -2.81
C GLY A 60 -1.15 0.68 -2.68
N LYS A 61 -0.89 1.96 -3.02
CA LYS A 61 -1.89 3.05 -3.07
C LYS A 61 -2.38 3.25 -4.49
#